data_AF-D5VRE0-F1
#
_entry.id   AF-D5VRE0-F1
#
_cell.length_a   1.000
_cell.length_b   1.000
_cell.length_c   1.000
_cell.angle_alpha   90.00
_cell.angle_beta   90.00
_cell.angle_gamma   90.00
#
_symmetry.space_group_name_H-M   'P 1'
#
loop_
_entity.id
_entity.type
_entity.pdbx_description
1 polymer ?
#
loop_
_entity_poly.entity_id
_entity_poly.type
_entity_poly.pdbx_seq_one_letter_code
_entity_poly.pdbx_strand_id
1 'polypeptide(L)'
;MYIVSIGVDIFDNDVKANLNLVREIDRELRELREINIISRVSNITGDDIVITSLVPNKEKIEENNKRVFKILYNHAESFDDLNGVSQAKEKAGEGISYAVAKAYSKYGDAIVVAFDTYGGEGIVNEMASFVKEIGEKFGYSVGSSVETRYIDGLGYVGEETDDPIVVITVKKLEEIKRLAYLIYGALLSFENLRFVRNGSEINIVPPGVICTMTAFLNGNIIDLYQGLKNVD
;
A
#
# COMPACT_ATOMS: atom_id res chain seq x y z
N MET A 1 17.62 6.73 -1.21
CA MET A 1 16.49 6.33 -0.37
C MET A 1 15.28 6.06 -1.25
N TYR A 2 14.50 5.07 -0.84
CA TYR A 2 13.30 4.61 -1.54
C TYR A 2 12.18 4.41 -0.53
N ILE A 3 10.96 4.69 -0.95
CA ILE A 3 9.76 4.21 -0.27
C ILE A 3 9.34 2.95 -0.98
N VAL A 4 9.19 1.88 -0.21
CA VAL A 4 8.76 0.56 -0.67
C VAL A 4 7.47 0.23 0.07
N SER A 5 6.42 -0.13 -0.65
CA SER A 5 5.19 -0.64 -0.06
C SER A 5 4.87 -2.03 -0.57
N ILE A 6 4.47 -2.89 0.35
CA ILE A 6 3.97 -4.24 0.10
C ILE A 6 2.59 -4.30 0.74
N GLY A 7 1.56 -4.65 -0.02
CA GLY A 7 0.28 -5.03 0.54
C GLY A 7 -0.13 -6.42 0.15
N VAL A 8 -1.00 -6.98 0.97
CA VAL A 8 -1.30 -8.40 0.99
C VAL A 8 -2.55 -8.61 1.84
N ASP A 9 -3.35 -9.58 1.44
CA ASP A 9 -4.33 -10.21 2.32
C ASP A 9 -3.66 -11.38 3.07
N ILE A 10 -3.74 -11.32 4.40
CA ILE A 10 -3.21 -12.35 5.29
C ILE A 10 -4.23 -12.82 6.31
N PHE A 11 -5.46 -12.30 6.29
CA PHE A 11 -6.47 -12.69 7.27
C PHE A 11 -7.30 -13.86 6.75
N ASP A 12 -7.95 -14.60 7.65
CA ASP A 12 -8.90 -15.65 7.27
C ASP A 12 -10.34 -15.12 7.10
N ASN A 13 -10.48 -13.80 6.94
CA ASN A 13 -11.73 -13.09 7.06
C ASN A 13 -11.85 -11.93 6.06
N ASP A 14 -12.63 -12.16 5.03
CA ASP A 14 -12.96 -11.27 3.91
C ASP A 14 -13.73 -9.98 4.27
N VAL A 15 -13.71 -9.51 5.52
CA VAL A 15 -14.52 -8.36 5.97
C VAL A 15 -13.77 -7.45 6.92
N LYS A 16 -12.82 -7.98 7.70
CA LYS A 16 -12.13 -7.19 8.71
C LYS A 16 -10.74 -7.73 9.06
N ALA A 17 -9.79 -6.81 9.10
CA ALA A 17 -8.48 -7.05 9.66
C ALA A 17 -8.51 -7.35 11.17
N ASN A 18 -7.70 -8.32 11.60
CA ASN A 18 -7.41 -8.59 13.01
C ASN A 18 -6.47 -7.53 13.59
N LEU A 19 -7.02 -6.49 14.21
CA LEU A 19 -6.23 -5.36 14.74
C LEU A 19 -5.19 -5.74 15.81
N ASN A 20 -5.32 -6.90 16.47
CA ASN A 20 -4.29 -7.36 17.39
C ASN A 20 -3.08 -7.90 16.61
N LEU A 21 -3.33 -8.71 15.60
CA LEU A 21 -2.30 -9.23 14.69
C LEU A 21 -1.56 -8.08 13.98
N VAL A 22 -2.30 -7.06 13.51
CA VAL A 22 -1.70 -5.86 12.92
C VAL A 22 -0.72 -5.16 13.87
N ARG A 23 -1.05 -5.08 15.17
CA ARG A 23 -0.15 -4.46 16.17
C ARG A 23 1.10 -5.30 16.42
N GLU A 24 0.99 -6.62 16.35
CA GLU A 24 2.12 -7.54 16.48
C GLU A 24 3.07 -7.41 15.28
N ILE A 25 2.51 -7.39 14.07
CA ILE A 25 3.24 -7.11 12.83
C ILE A 25 3.95 -5.75 12.93
N ASP A 26 3.24 -4.67 13.28
CA ASP A 26 3.85 -3.33 13.40
C ASP A 26 4.98 -3.28 14.44
N ARG A 27 4.88 -4.10 15.50
CA ARG A 27 5.94 -4.20 16.52
C ARG A 27 7.20 -4.86 15.94
N GLU A 28 7.06 -5.97 15.23
CA GLU A 28 8.20 -6.66 14.59
C GLU A 28 8.83 -5.85 13.46
N LEU A 29 8.02 -5.12 12.69
CA LEU A 29 8.52 -4.22 11.64
C LEU A 29 9.48 -3.14 12.18
N ARG A 30 9.38 -2.78 13.46
CA ARG A 30 10.29 -1.82 14.09
C ARG A 30 11.70 -2.36 14.28
N GLU A 31 11.89 -3.67 14.30
CA GLU A 31 13.20 -4.32 14.42
C GLU A 31 14.07 -4.07 13.17
N LEU A 32 13.45 -3.80 12.02
CA LEU A 32 14.16 -3.44 10.79
C LEU A 32 14.97 -2.13 10.93
N ARG A 33 14.72 -1.35 11.99
CA ARG A 33 15.55 -0.18 12.32
C ARG A 33 17.01 -0.54 12.61
N GLU A 34 17.30 -1.75 13.07
CA GLU A 34 18.66 -2.24 13.30
C GLU A 34 19.52 -2.22 12.02
N ILE A 35 18.87 -2.34 10.86
CA ILE A 35 19.51 -2.27 9.54
C ILE A 35 19.19 -0.97 8.80
N ASN A 36 18.83 0.09 9.54
CA ASN A 36 18.48 1.42 9.04
C ASN A 36 17.27 1.47 8.10
N ILE A 37 16.32 0.55 8.26
CA ILE A 37 15.03 0.57 7.54
C ILE A 37 13.95 0.99 8.53
N ILE A 38 13.12 1.97 8.14
CA ILE A 38 11.96 2.37 8.95
C ILE A 38 10.72 1.78 8.30
N SER A 39 10.12 0.77 8.92
CA SER A 39 8.90 0.12 8.43
C SER A 39 7.75 0.23 9.42
N ARG A 40 6.53 0.27 8.87
CA ARG A 40 5.25 0.41 9.58
C ARG A 40 4.12 -0.18 8.75
N VAL A 41 3.06 -0.64 9.42
CA VAL A 41 1.77 -0.84 8.75
C VAL A 41 1.19 0.56 8.46
N SER A 42 1.12 0.93 7.19
CA SER A 42 0.66 2.24 6.72
C SER A 42 -0.84 2.26 6.46
N ASN A 43 -1.38 1.21 5.85
CA ASN A 43 -2.80 1.12 5.52
C ASN A 43 -3.37 -0.23 5.97
N ILE A 44 -4.65 -0.22 6.29
CA ILE A 44 -5.54 -1.33 6.56
C ILE A 44 -6.81 -0.97 5.76
N THR A 45 -6.97 -1.57 4.59
CA THR A 45 -8.06 -1.31 3.64
C THR A 45 -8.69 -2.66 3.44
N GLY A 46 -9.86 -2.92 4.01
CA GLY A 46 -10.30 -4.31 4.03
C GLY A 46 -9.86 -5.09 5.24
N ASP A 47 -9.79 -6.36 4.94
CA ASP A 47 -8.76 -7.30 5.26
C ASP A 47 -7.36 -6.97 4.69
N ASP A 48 -7.15 -6.20 3.64
CA ASP A 48 -5.75 -5.92 3.25
C ASP A 48 -4.98 -5.08 4.27
N ILE A 49 -3.70 -5.42 4.44
CA ILE A 49 -2.72 -4.53 5.07
C ILE A 49 -1.67 -4.07 4.07
N VAL A 50 -1.21 -2.84 4.24
CA VAL A 50 -0.04 -2.32 3.54
C VAL A 50 1.05 -2.00 4.53
N ILE A 51 2.24 -2.52 4.26
CA ILE A 51 3.48 -2.22 4.96
C ILE A 51 4.28 -1.26 4.10
N THR A 52 4.61 -0.09 4.65
CA THR A 52 5.47 0.90 3.98
C THR A 52 6.79 1.05 4.71
N SER A 53 7.88 0.99 3.96
CA SER A 53 9.25 1.08 4.41
C SER A 53 9.99 2.25 3.76
N LEU A 54 10.72 3.03 4.57
CA LEU A 54 11.81 3.89 4.10
C LEU A 54 13.11 3.09 4.09
N VAL A 55 13.64 2.85 2.89
CA VAL A 55 14.84 2.06 2.63
C VAL A 55 16.01 3.00 2.27
N PRO A 56 17.19 2.85 2.88
CA PRO A 56 18.28 3.82 2.76
C PRO A 56 18.83 3.91 1.32
N ASN A 57 18.93 2.79 0.62
CA ASN A 57 19.52 2.69 -0.72
C ASN A 57 18.92 1.50 -1.50
N LYS A 58 19.25 1.39 -2.79
CA LYS A 58 18.63 0.40 -3.68
C LYS A 58 19.05 -1.02 -3.30
N GLU A 59 20.29 -1.18 -2.84
CA GLU A 59 20.92 -2.44 -2.46
C GLU A 59 20.23 -3.10 -1.25
N LYS A 60 19.50 -2.32 -0.44
CA LYS A 60 18.74 -2.80 0.72
C LYS A 60 17.27 -3.12 0.41
N ILE A 61 16.78 -2.89 -0.81
CA ILE A 61 15.39 -3.17 -1.18
C ILE A 61 15.09 -4.67 -1.09
N GLU A 62 15.96 -5.51 -1.63
CA GLU A 62 15.81 -6.98 -1.55
C GLU A 62 15.77 -7.47 -0.09
N GLU A 63 16.68 -6.99 0.76
CA GLU A 63 16.68 -7.35 2.19
C GLU A 63 15.40 -6.85 2.88
N ASN A 64 14.93 -5.64 2.59
CA ASN A 64 13.64 -5.13 3.08
C ASN A 64 12.51 -6.10 2.74
N ASN A 65 12.38 -6.44 1.45
CA ASN A 65 11.28 -7.24 0.95
C ASN A 65 11.27 -8.63 1.57
N LYS A 66 12.45 -9.28 1.65
CA LYS A 66 12.59 -10.59 2.33
C LYS A 66 12.21 -10.54 3.80
N ARG A 67 12.57 -9.48 4.53
CA ARG A 67 12.24 -9.32 5.95
C ARG A 67 10.76 -9.06 6.17
N VAL A 68 10.18 -8.14 5.40
CA VAL A 68 8.75 -7.82 5.45
C VAL A 68 7.92 -9.05 5.10
N PHE A 69 8.24 -9.73 4.00
CA PHE A 69 7.55 -10.95 3.58
C PHE A 69 7.63 -12.05 4.64
N LYS A 70 8.79 -12.24 5.28
CA LYS A 70 8.93 -13.20 6.37
C LYS A 70 8.05 -12.85 7.58
N ILE A 71 7.96 -11.57 7.95
CA ILE A 71 7.08 -11.13 9.04
C ILE A 71 5.63 -11.43 8.67
N LEU A 72 5.18 -11.04 7.47
CA LEU A 72 3.84 -11.35 6.96
C LEU A 72 3.55 -12.86 7.02
N TYR A 73 4.46 -13.68 6.49
CA TYR A 73 4.32 -15.14 6.48
C TYR A 73 4.23 -15.76 7.87
N ASN A 74 4.96 -15.22 8.86
CA ASN A 74 4.89 -15.73 10.24
C ASN A 74 3.56 -15.42 10.94
N HIS A 75 2.87 -14.39 10.48
CA HIS A 75 1.65 -13.86 11.08
C HIS A 75 0.40 -14.20 10.28
N ALA A 76 0.54 -14.82 9.11
CA ALA A 76 -0.57 -15.06 8.21
C ALA A 76 -1.58 -16.07 8.78
N GLU A 77 -2.86 -15.69 8.77
CA GLU A 77 -4.01 -16.57 9.04
C GLU A 77 -4.42 -17.29 7.74
N SER A 78 -4.33 -16.60 6.60
CA SER A 78 -4.39 -17.16 5.23
C SER A 78 -3.05 -17.02 4.50
N PHE A 79 -2.78 -17.91 3.54
CA PHE A 79 -1.52 -17.95 2.80
C PHE A 79 -1.68 -17.80 1.29
N ASP A 80 -2.89 -17.55 0.79
CA ASP A 80 -3.19 -17.62 -0.64
C ASP A 80 -2.34 -16.61 -1.44
N ASP A 81 -2.36 -15.34 -1.08
CA ASP A 81 -1.51 -14.29 -1.67
C ASP A 81 -0.01 -14.56 -1.53
N LEU A 82 0.40 -15.01 -0.34
CA LEU A 82 1.80 -15.26 -0.03
C LEU A 82 2.34 -16.41 -0.89
N ASN A 83 1.52 -17.41 -1.16
CA ASN A 83 1.87 -18.56 -2.00
C ASN A 83 1.79 -18.24 -3.50
N GLY A 84 1.16 -17.14 -3.89
CA GLY A 84 1.15 -16.65 -5.27
C GLY A 84 2.49 -16.14 -5.78
N VAL A 85 3.41 -15.80 -4.87
CA VAL A 85 4.76 -15.35 -5.21
C VAL A 85 5.61 -16.53 -5.70
N SER A 86 6.18 -16.42 -6.91
CA SER A 86 6.93 -17.51 -7.53
C SER A 86 8.23 -17.07 -8.18
N GLN A 87 9.27 -17.92 -8.13
CA GLN A 87 10.50 -17.68 -8.89
C GLN A 87 10.32 -17.85 -10.40
N ALA A 88 9.28 -18.56 -10.83
CA ALA A 88 8.95 -18.80 -12.23
C ALA A 88 7.70 -18.01 -12.61
N LYS A 89 7.81 -17.14 -13.63
CA LYS A 89 6.74 -16.21 -14.03
C LYS A 89 5.44 -16.94 -14.36
N GLU A 90 5.52 -18.09 -15.02
CA GLU A 90 4.38 -18.91 -15.43
C GLU A 90 3.68 -19.66 -14.28
N LYS A 91 4.28 -19.64 -13.09
CA LYS A 91 3.71 -20.24 -11.87
C LYS A 91 3.28 -19.18 -10.85
N ALA A 92 3.44 -17.90 -11.18
CA ALA A 92 2.98 -16.82 -10.32
C ALA A 92 1.46 -16.73 -10.39
N GLY A 93 0.81 -16.69 -9.23
CA GLY A 93 -0.63 -16.47 -9.10
C GLY A 93 -0.93 -15.07 -8.58
N GLU A 94 -2.19 -14.82 -8.24
CA GLU A 94 -2.57 -13.70 -7.38
C GLU A 94 -1.68 -13.66 -6.15
N GLY A 95 -1.15 -12.49 -5.82
CA GLY A 95 -0.20 -12.35 -4.74
C GLY A 95 0.09 -10.90 -4.45
N ILE A 96 1.12 -10.68 -3.64
CA ILE A 96 1.32 -9.39 -2.98
C ILE A 96 1.43 -8.20 -3.96
N SER A 97 0.76 -7.12 -3.58
CA SER A 97 0.83 -5.83 -4.25
C SER A 97 2.14 -5.12 -3.88
N TYR A 98 2.94 -4.70 -4.87
CA TYR A 98 4.27 -4.12 -4.64
C TYR A 98 4.50 -2.78 -5.37
N ALA A 99 4.95 -1.76 -4.63
CA ALA A 99 5.24 -0.44 -5.15
C ALA A 99 6.57 0.12 -4.64
N VAL A 100 7.39 0.69 -5.53
CA VAL A 100 8.67 1.34 -5.18
C VAL A 100 8.75 2.73 -5.78
N ALA A 101 9.05 3.73 -4.96
CA ALA A 101 9.27 5.10 -5.38
C ALA A 101 10.59 5.64 -4.81
N LYS A 102 11.28 6.52 -5.55
CA LYS A 102 12.47 7.20 -5.04
C LYS A 102 12.06 8.23 -4.00
N ALA A 103 12.59 8.16 -2.79
CA ALA A 103 12.31 9.15 -1.75
C ALA A 103 12.99 10.49 -2.09
N TYR A 104 12.19 11.56 -2.16
CA TYR A 104 12.70 12.92 -2.38
C TYR A 104 13.03 13.66 -1.09
N SER A 105 12.21 13.52 -0.06
CA SER A 105 12.53 14.02 1.27
C SER A 105 13.56 13.11 1.95
N LYS A 106 14.43 13.71 2.77
CA LYS A 106 15.37 12.94 3.60
C LYS A 106 14.69 12.10 4.68
N TYR A 107 13.41 12.38 4.94
CA TYR A 107 12.57 11.69 5.91
C TYR A 107 11.62 10.68 5.26
N GLY A 108 11.65 10.54 3.94
CA GLY A 108 10.79 9.61 3.24
C GLY A 108 9.33 10.04 3.16
N ASP A 109 9.05 11.34 3.19
CA ASP A 109 7.69 11.86 3.18
C ASP A 109 6.92 11.41 1.92
N ALA A 110 5.81 10.71 2.12
CA ALA A 110 5.01 10.14 1.05
C ALA A 110 3.52 10.06 1.40
N ILE A 111 2.69 9.98 0.36
CA ILE A 111 1.30 9.54 0.43
C ILE A 111 1.25 8.08 -0.04
N VAL A 112 0.52 7.25 0.70
CA VAL A 112 0.24 5.86 0.36
C VAL A 112 -1.26 5.72 0.20
N VAL A 113 -1.68 5.36 -1.02
CA VAL A 113 -3.07 5.05 -1.36
C VAL A 113 -3.16 3.56 -1.56
N ALA A 114 -4.04 2.92 -0.82
CA ALA A 114 -4.30 1.49 -0.90
C ALA A 114 -5.75 1.28 -1.30
N PHE A 115 -5.98 0.28 -2.14
CA PHE A 115 -7.28 -0.13 -2.62
C PHE A 115 -7.51 -1.58 -2.23
N ASP A 116 -8.78 -1.93 -2.11
CA ASP A 116 -9.30 -3.26 -1.80
C ASP A 116 -10.63 -3.40 -2.56
N THR A 117 -10.92 -4.57 -3.12
CA THR A 117 -12.06 -4.79 -4.01
C THR A 117 -13.08 -5.82 -3.51
N TYR A 118 -14.35 -5.48 -3.75
CA TYR A 118 -15.47 -6.41 -3.55
C TYR A 118 -16.31 -6.41 -4.83
N GLY A 119 -15.92 -7.24 -5.81
CA GLY A 119 -16.51 -7.24 -7.16
C GLY A 119 -16.12 -6.01 -7.99
N GLY A 120 -15.03 -5.32 -7.59
CA GLY A 120 -14.55 -4.06 -8.16
C GLY A 120 -13.30 -4.21 -9.05
N GLU A 121 -12.88 -5.44 -9.32
CA GLU A 121 -11.59 -5.80 -9.93
C GLU A 121 -11.47 -5.19 -11.36
N GLY A 122 -12.60 -5.06 -12.06
CA GLY A 122 -12.65 -4.48 -13.39
C GLY A 122 -12.40 -2.96 -13.47
N ILE A 123 -12.43 -2.23 -12.34
CA ILE A 123 -12.32 -0.76 -12.30
C ILE A 123 -11.22 -0.25 -11.37
N VAL A 124 -10.76 -1.04 -10.40
CA VAL A 124 -9.77 -0.63 -9.40
C VAL A 124 -8.44 -0.18 -10.02
N ASN A 125 -7.99 -0.85 -11.08
CA ASN A 125 -6.76 -0.52 -11.79
C ASN A 125 -6.85 0.84 -12.51
N GLU A 126 -8.04 1.23 -12.97
CA GLU A 126 -8.28 2.58 -13.51
C GLU A 126 -8.14 3.64 -12.39
N MET A 127 -8.74 3.39 -11.22
CA MET A 127 -8.65 4.29 -10.07
C MET A 127 -7.21 4.48 -9.61
N ALA A 128 -6.47 3.38 -9.43
CA ALA A 128 -5.06 3.41 -9.04
C ALA A 128 -4.18 4.08 -10.11
N SER A 129 -4.45 3.82 -11.39
CA SER A 129 -3.75 4.49 -12.50
C SER A 129 -3.99 6.00 -12.49
N PHE A 130 -5.22 6.44 -12.17
CA PHE A 130 -5.53 7.87 -12.09
C PHE A 130 -4.77 8.55 -10.95
N VAL A 131 -4.62 7.89 -9.79
CA VAL A 131 -3.77 8.38 -8.69
C VAL A 131 -2.31 8.48 -9.12
N LYS A 132 -1.80 7.45 -9.81
CA LYS A 132 -0.43 7.44 -10.35
C LYS A 132 -0.19 8.63 -11.29
N GLU A 133 -1.10 8.86 -12.24
CA GLU A 133 -1.03 9.95 -13.21
C GLU A 133 -1.01 11.34 -12.54
N ILE A 134 -1.79 11.54 -11.47
CA ILE A 134 -1.74 12.79 -10.69
C ILE A 134 -0.33 13.01 -10.14
N GLY A 135 0.27 12.01 -9.50
CA GLY A 135 1.62 12.12 -8.96
C GLY A 135 2.66 12.45 -10.03
N GLU A 136 2.62 11.75 -11.15
CA GLU A 136 3.54 11.94 -12.28
C GLU A 136 3.38 13.32 -12.92
N LYS A 137 2.14 13.78 -13.13
CA LYS A 137 1.82 15.08 -13.73
C LYS A 137 2.42 16.26 -12.94
N PHE A 138 2.49 16.13 -11.62
CA PHE A 138 3.10 17.15 -10.76
C PHE A 138 4.62 16.94 -10.53
N GLY A 139 5.23 15.98 -11.21
CA GLY A 139 6.67 15.72 -11.16
C GLY A 139 7.14 15.08 -9.85
N TYR A 140 6.28 14.33 -9.18
CA TYR A 140 6.62 13.51 -8.03
C TYR A 140 7.19 12.15 -8.46
N SER A 141 7.97 11.49 -7.58
CA SER A 141 8.30 10.09 -7.81
C SER A 141 7.13 9.24 -7.35
N VAL A 142 6.64 8.38 -8.25
CA VAL A 142 5.51 7.50 -8.01
C VAL A 142 5.95 6.05 -8.14
N GLY A 143 5.42 5.18 -7.27
CA GLY A 143 5.48 3.73 -7.40
C GLY A 143 4.04 3.19 -7.40
N SER A 144 3.78 2.15 -8.18
CA SER A 144 2.45 1.54 -8.27
C SER A 144 2.55 0.03 -8.49
N SER A 145 1.62 -0.75 -7.92
CA SER A 145 1.54 -2.19 -8.14
C SER A 145 0.76 -2.60 -9.39
N VAL A 146 0.00 -1.69 -10.02
CA VAL A 146 -0.83 -1.95 -11.22
C VAL A 146 -0.06 -2.68 -12.33
N GLU A 147 1.19 -2.28 -12.58
CA GLU A 147 2.05 -2.85 -13.63
C GLU A 147 3.17 -3.73 -13.08
N THR A 148 3.24 -3.88 -11.76
CA THR A 148 4.37 -4.55 -11.11
C THR A 148 4.16 -6.06 -11.13
N ARG A 149 5.14 -6.76 -11.71
CA ARG A 149 5.11 -8.22 -11.87
C ARG A 149 6.33 -8.93 -11.30
N TYR A 150 7.30 -8.17 -10.80
CA TYR A 150 8.52 -8.71 -10.19
C TYR A 150 8.90 -7.90 -8.96
N ILE A 151 9.24 -8.61 -7.90
CA ILE A 151 9.54 -8.08 -6.58
C ILE A 151 10.95 -8.50 -6.23
N ASP A 152 11.85 -7.51 -6.16
CA ASP A 152 13.26 -7.71 -5.84
C ASP A 152 13.40 -8.55 -4.56
N GLY A 153 14.06 -9.70 -4.67
CA GLY A 153 14.28 -10.62 -3.55
C GLY A 153 13.21 -11.68 -3.31
N LEU A 154 12.02 -11.57 -3.91
CA LEU A 154 10.90 -12.47 -3.66
C LEU A 154 10.47 -13.27 -4.89
N GLY A 155 10.41 -12.65 -6.07
CA GLY A 155 10.01 -13.32 -7.31
C GLY A 155 8.94 -12.56 -8.10
N TYR A 156 8.22 -13.30 -8.93
CA TYR A 156 7.11 -12.82 -9.74
C TYR A 156 5.77 -12.97 -9.02
N VAL A 157 4.85 -12.07 -9.35
CA VAL A 157 3.42 -12.13 -9.00
C VAL A 157 2.60 -12.11 -10.29
N GLY A 158 1.39 -12.65 -10.23
CA GLY A 158 0.45 -12.74 -11.34
C GLY A 158 -0.06 -11.38 -11.81
N GLU A 159 -0.82 -11.39 -12.90
CA GLU A 159 -1.48 -10.16 -13.40
C GLU A 159 -2.75 -9.81 -12.63
N GLU A 160 -3.25 -10.77 -11.85
CA GLU A 160 -4.51 -10.76 -11.11
C GLU A 160 -4.41 -10.00 -9.77
N THR A 161 -3.50 -9.03 -9.62
CA THR A 161 -3.55 -8.16 -8.43
C THR A 161 -4.72 -7.21 -8.58
N ASP A 162 -5.73 -7.45 -7.76
CA ASP A 162 -6.99 -6.75 -7.60
C ASP A 162 -6.90 -5.60 -6.59
N ASP A 163 -5.91 -5.62 -5.69
CA ASP A 163 -5.78 -4.62 -4.62
C ASP A 163 -4.53 -3.73 -4.79
N PRO A 164 -4.55 -2.77 -5.73
CA PRO A 164 -3.39 -1.98 -6.06
C PRO A 164 -2.98 -1.01 -4.94
N ILE A 165 -1.71 -0.63 -4.97
CA ILE A 165 -1.12 0.35 -4.06
C ILE A 165 -0.41 1.40 -4.89
N VAL A 166 -0.59 2.67 -4.53
CA VAL A 166 0.10 3.79 -5.14
C VAL A 166 0.84 4.57 -4.07
N VAL A 167 2.14 4.77 -4.28
CA VAL A 167 3.02 5.54 -3.39
C VAL A 167 3.48 6.78 -4.14
N ILE A 168 3.24 7.96 -3.57
CA ILE A 168 3.71 9.24 -4.14
C ILE A 168 4.60 9.94 -3.13
N THR A 169 5.87 10.14 -3.48
CA THR A 169 6.83 10.80 -2.60
C THR A 169 6.88 12.31 -2.86
N VAL A 170 6.91 13.10 -1.79
CA VAL A 170 6.92 14.56 -1.88
C VAL A 170 8.29 15.14 -1.54
N LYS A 171 8.55 16.37 -1.99
CA LYS A 171 9.78 17.11 -1.68
C LYS A 171 9.65 17.89 -0.39
N LYS A 172 8.44 18.39 -0.10
CA LYS A 172 8.14 19.18 1.10
C LYS A 172 6.83 18.73 1.75
N LEU A 173 6.78 18.81 3.08
CA LEU A 173 5.62 18.39 3.87
C LEU A 173 4.34 19.14 3.50
N GLU A 174 4.44 20.41 3.12
CA GLU A 174 3.28 21.23 2.76
C GLU A 174 2.56 20.72 1.50
N GLU A 175 3.25 19.92 0.68
CA GLU A 175 2.69 19.33 -0.54
C GLU A 175 1.72 18.18 -0.25
N ILE A 176 1.87 17.49 0.90
CA ILE A 176 1.01 16.37 1.30
C ILE A 176 -0.46 16.79 1.29
N LYS A 177 -0.77 17.92 1.94
CA LYS A 177 -2.15 18.41 2.04
C LYS A 177 -2.76 18.67 0.67
N ARG A 178 -2.04 19.40 -0.20
CA ARG A 178 -2.51 19.72 -1.56
C ARG A 178 -2.73 18.46 -2.38
N LEU A 179 -1.75 17.56 -2.38
CA LEU A 179 -1.79 16.34 -3.16
C LEU A 179 -2.91 15.40 -2.69
N ALA A 180 -3.11 15.28 -1.37
CA ALA A 180 -4.19 14.49 -0.80
C ALA A 180 -5.57 15.00 -1.23
N TYR A 181 -5.82 16.31 -1.26
CA TYR A 181 -7.09 16.85 -1.77
C TYR A 181 -7.30 16.59 -3.26
N LEU A 182 -6.23 16.68 -4.07
CA LEU A 182 -6.33 16.40 -5.51
C LEU A 182 -6.67 14.93 -5.76
N ILE A 183 -5.99 14.02 -5.07
CA ILE A 183 -6.25 12.58 -5.15
C ILE A 183 -7.67 12.28 -4.67
N TYR A 184 -8.06 12.81 -3.51
CA TYR A 184 -9.40 12.61 -2.96
C TYR A 184 -10.49 13.11 -3.91
N GLY A 185 -10.39 14.35 -4.40
CA GLY A 185 -11.35 14.91 -5.35
C GLY A 185 -11.42 14.14 -6.67
N ALA A 186 -10.29 13.62 -7.15
CA ALA A 186 -10.27 12.74 -8.33
C ALA A 186 -10.95 11.41 -8.06
N LEU A 187 -10.69 10.77 -6.92
CA LEU A 187 -11.30 9.49 -6.56
C LEU A 187 -12.82 9.60 -6.32
N LEU A 188 -13.31 10.76 -5.89
CA LEU A 188 -14.75 11.02 -5.77
C LEU A 188 -15.51 11.01 -7.10
N SER A 189 -14.83 11.06 -8.25
CA SER A 189 -15.51 10.92 -9.54
C SER A 189 -15.93 9.49 -9.87
N PHE A 190 -15.53 8.51 -9.06
CA PHE A 190 -15.91 7.11 -9.23
C PHE A 190 -17.07 6.73 -8.30
N GLU A 191 -18.22 6.36 -8.86
CA GLU A 191 -19.45 6.08 -8.09
C GLU A 191 -19.31 4.91 -7.10
N ASN A 192 -18.52 3.91 -7.49
CA ASN A 192 -18.32 2.65 -6.76
C ASN A 192 -17.17 2.71 -5.74
N LEU A 193 -16.48 3.85 -5.63
CA LEU A 193 -15.42 4.02 -4.65
C LEU A 193 -15.98 4.45 -3.29
N ARG A 194 -15.41 3.88 -2.23
CA ARG A 194 -15.67 4.24 -0.84
C ARG A 194 -14.36 4.58 -0.17
N PHE A 195 -14.13 5.87 0.01
CA PHE A 195 -13.03 6.35 0.82
C PHE A 195 -13.38 6.17 2.30
N VAL A 196 -12.57 5.42 3.04
CA VAL A 196 -12.84 5.06 4.44
C VAL A 196 -11.66 5.41 5.33
N ARG A 197 -11.92 5.43 6.65
CA ARG A 197 -10.89 5.61 7.66
C ARG A 197 -10.06 4.33 7.75
N ASN A 198 -8.75 4.47 7.94
CA ASN A 198 -7.82 3.36 8.06
C ASN A 198 -8.23 2.35 9.14
N GLY A 199 -8.39 1.07 8.78
CA GLY A 199 -8.79 -0.02 9.69
C GLY A 199 -10.24 0.03 10.17
N SER A 200 -11.12 0.67 9.41
CA SER A 200 -12.57 0.66 9.71
C SER A 200 -13.21 -0.62 9.18
N GLU A 201 -14.23 -1.10 9.89
CA GLU A 201 -15.09 -2.17 9.38
C GLU A 201 -15.80 -1.75 8.09
N ILE A 202 -16.00 -2.73 7.22
CA ILE A 202 -16.49 -2.50 5.87
C ILE A 202 -17.92 -2.96 5.74
N ASN A 203 -18.73 -2.08 5.15
CA ASN A 203 -20.12 -2.33 4.84
C ASN A 203 -20.42 -1.70 3.47
N ILE A 204 -19.80 -2.22 2.41
CA ILE A 204 -20.07 -1.80 1.03
C ILE A 204 -20.95 -2.82 0.33
N VAL A 205 -21.74 -2.37 -0.65
CA VAL A 205 -22.55 -3.24 -1.49
C VAL A 205 -21.78 -3.50 -2.78
N PRO A 206 -21.44 -4.77 -3.11
CA PRO A 206 -20.79 -5.09 -4.37
C PRO A 206 -21.63 -4.69 -5.59
N PRO A 207 -21.02 -4.29 -6.72
CA PRO A 207 -19.58 -4.12 -6.93
C PRO A 207 -19.05 -2.81 -6.31
N GLY A 208 -17.93 -2.88 -5.60
CA GLY A 208 -17.35 -1.71 -4.95
C GLY A 208 -15.84 -1.80 -4.75
N VAL A 209 -15.23 -0.63 -4.57
CA VAL A 209 -13.79 -0.47 -4.28
C VAL A 209 -13.65 0.36 -3.01
N ILE A 210 -12.83 -0.09 -2.10
CA ILE A 210 -12.51 0.58 -0.86
C ILE A 210 -11.16 1.24 -1.03
N CYS A 211 -11.00 2.43 -0.46
CA CYS A 211 -9.75 3.14 -0.51
C CYS A 211 -9.43 3.74 0.85
N THR A 212 -8.19 3.56 1.28
CA THR A 212 -7.60 4.33 2.38
C THR A 212 -6.41 5.12 1.86
N MET A 213 -6.15 6.26 2.51
CA MET A 213 -5.03 7.11 2.15
C MET A 213 -4.33 7.62 3.41
N THR A 214 -3.04 7.37 3.50
CA THR A 214 -2.22 7.78 4.64
C THR A 214 -1.02 8.60 4.19
N ALA A 215 -0.51 9.45 5.08
CA ALA A 215 0.81 10.05 4.94
C ALA A 215 1.81 9.25 5.77
N PHE A 216 2.89 8.82 5.11
CA PHE A 216 4.06 8.22 5.74
C PHE A 216 5.12 9.30 5.94
N LEU A 217 5.36 9.70 7.19
CA LEU A 217 6.26 10.81 7.55
C LEU A 217 7.31 10.32 8.55
N ASN A 218 8.48 9.89 8.07
CA ASN A 218 9.56 9.34 8.89
C ASN A 218 9.12 8.16 9.79
N GLY A 219 8.25 7.29 9.28
CA GLY A 219 7.65 6.19 10.04
C GLY A 219 6.55 6.60 11.01
N ASN A 220 6.07 7.84 10.97
CA ASN A 220 4.76 8.18 11.52
C ASN A 220 3.71 7.99 10.42
N ILE A 221 2.61 7.33 10.77
CA ILE A 221 1.48 7.11 9.87
C ILE A 221 0.37 8.06 10.30
N ILE A 222 -0.08 8.89 9.35
CA ILE A 222 -1.20 9.80 9.56
C ILE A 222 -2.30 9.39 8.61
N ASP A 223 -3.42 8.92 9.16
CA ASP A 223 -4.64 8.70 8.40
C ASP A 223 -5.20 10.04 7.89
N LEU A 224 -5.33 10.18 6.57
CA LEU A 224 -5.78 11.43 5.95
C LEU A 224 -7.31 11.54 5.90
N TYR A 225 -8.05 10.50 6.28
CA TYR A 225 -9.52 10.46 6.18
C TYR A 225 -10.20 11.67 6.81
N GLN A 226 -9.94 11.92 8.10
CA GLN A 226 -10.61 13.02 8.82
C GLN A 226 -10.22 14.40 8.27
N GLY A 227 -8.95 14.57 7.90
CA GLY A 227 -8.46 15.84 7.36
C GLY A 227 -9.11 16.22 6.03
N LEU A 228 -9.51 15.21 5.24
CA LEU A 228 -10.15 15.39 3.95
C LEU A 228 -11.67 15.55 4.07
N LYS A 229 -12.31 14.80 4.97
CA LYS A 229 -13.76 14.86 5.19
C LYS A 229 -14.23 16.16 5.85
N ASN A 230 -13.37 16.88 6.57
CA ASN A 230 -13.70 18.16 7.19
C ASN A 230 -13.81 19.34 6.19
N VAL A 231 -13.88 19.07 4.88
CA VAL A 231 -14.03 20.10 3.82
C VAL A 231 -15.48 20.19 3.30
N ASP A 232 -16.39 19.41 3.88
CA ASP A 232 -17.84 19.50 3.66
C ASP A 232 -18.55 20.38 4.72
#